data_AF-A0A952BDF7-F1
#
_entry.id   AF-A0A952BDF7-F1
#
_cell.length_a   1.000
_cell.length_b   1.000
_cell.length_c   1.000
_cell.angle_alpha   90.00
_cell.angle_beta   90.00
_cell.angle_gamma   90.00
#
_symmetry.space_group_name_H-M   'P 1'
#
loop_
_entity.id
_entity.type
_entity.pdbx_description
1 polymer ?
#
loop_
_entity_poly.entity_id
_entity_poly.type
_entity_poly.pdbx_seq_one_letter_code
_entity_poly.pdbx_strand_id
1 'polypeptide(L)' 'MGLRMDLESVMQRLSDTSRAVVWLHDVEGYTHEDIAELMGKSVSFSKSQLSRAHARLRKWLGEEAVC' A
#
# COMPACT_ATOMS: atom_id res chain seq x y z
N MET A 1 -22.59 5.74 0.76
CA MET A 1 -22.10 4.51 1.41
C MET A 1 -21.21 3.79 0.39
N GLY A 2 -19.97 4.24 0.16
CA GLY A 2 -19.17 3.74 -0.98
C GLY A 2 -17.67 3.61 -0.68
N LEU A 3 -17.02 4.67 -0.19
CA LEU A 3 -15.56 4.74 -0.15
C LEU A 3 -14.81 3.67 0.68
N ARG A 4 -15.43 3.10 1.73
CA ARG A 4 -14.76 2.10 2.58
C ARG A 4 -14.73 0.70 1.97
N MET A 5 -15.76 0.35 1.20
CA MET A 5 -15.85 -0.97 0.56
C MET A 5 -14.86 -1.07 -0.61
N ASP A 6 -14.61 0.04 -1.31
CA ASP A 6 -13.69 0.07 -2.44
C ASP A 6 -12.24 -0.10 -1.98
N LEU A 7 -11.83 0.55 -0.87
CA LEU A 7 -10.45 0.53 -0.40
C LEU A 7 -9.96 -0.86 0.00
N GLU A 8 -10.76 -1.62 0.74
CA GLU A 8 -10.39 -2.98 1.16
C GLU A 8 -10.25 -3.90 -0.06
N SER A 9 -11.18 -3.80 -1.01
CA SER A 9 -11.15 -4.56 -2.26
C SER A 9 -9.93 -4.23 -3.12
N VAL A 10 -9.57 -2.95 -3.27
CA VAL A 10 -8.36 -2.57 -4.04
C VAL A 10 -7.07 -2.89 -3.29
N MET A 11 -7.06 -2.88 -1.95
CA MET A 11 -5.92 -3.33 -1.14
C MET A 11 -5.66 -4.82 -1.34
N GLN A 12 -6.70 -5.64 -1.48
CA GLN A 12 -6.55 -7.07 -1.79
C GLN A 12 -5.91 -7.33 -3.16
N ARG A 13 -6.04 -6.39 -4.11
CA ARG A 13 -5.38 -6.49 -5.44
C ARG A 13 -3.87 -6.24 -5.40
N LEU A 14 -3.34 -5.66 -4.33
CA LEU A 14 -1.88 -5.54 -4.15
C LEU A 14 -1.25 -6.91 -3.88
N SER A 15 0.04 -7.06 -4.21
CA SER A 15 0.79 -8.22 -3.73
C SER A 15 0.91 -8.17 -2.21
N ASP A 16 1.01 -9.33 -1.57
CA ASP A 16 1.10 -9.46 -0.11
C ASP A 16 2.18 -8.55 0.48
N THR A 17 3.34 -8.50 -0.18
CA THR A 17 4.45 -7.61 0.21
C THR A 17 4.10 -6.13 0.10
N SER A 18 3.44 -5.69 -0.97
CA SER A 18 3.04 -4.29 -1.13
C SER A 18 1.95 -3.92 -0.12
N ARG A 19 0.98 -4.81 0.11
CA ARG A 19 -0.09 -4.60 1.09
C ARG A 19 0.46 -4.50 2.51
N ALA A 20 1.40 -5.37 2.90
CA ALA A 20 2.04 -5.32 4.21
C ALA A 20 2.80 -4.00 4.42
N VAL A 21 3.59 -3.56 3.43
CA VAL A 21 4.33 -2.29 3.52
C VAL A 21 3.38 -1.09 3.65
N VAL A 22 2.29 -1.07 2.88
CA VAL A 22 1.26 -0.01 2.97
C VAL A 22 0.60 -0.02 4.35
N TRP A 23 0.18 -1.18 4.85
CA TRP A 23 -0.45 -1.29 6.17
C TRP A 23 0.47 -0.80 7.28
N LEU A 24 1.69 -1.33 7.34
CA LEU A 24 2.66 -0.96 8.37
C LEU A 24 2.98 0.54 8.34
N HIS A 25 3.13 1.14 7.16
CA HIS A 25 3.46 2.55 7.05
C HIS A 25 2.26 3.48 7.27
N ASP A 26 1.18 3.27 6.52
CA ASP A 26 0.07 4.24 6.45
C ASP A 26 -0.97 4.04 7.56
N VAL A 27 -1.12 2.81 8.08
CA VAL A 27 -2.09 2.47 9.14
C VAL A 27 -1.41 2.41 10.50
N GLU A 28 -0.30 1.68 10.60
CA GLU A 28 0.42 1.49 11.88
C GLU A 28 1.45 2.60 12.15
N GLY A 29 1.80 3.42 11.15
CA GLY A 29 2.73 4.56 11.32
C GLY A 29 4.21 4.19 11.40
N TYR A 30 4.61 2.99 10.97
CA TYR A 30 6.00 2.55 10.99
C TYR A 30 6.84 3.35 9.99
N THR A 31 8.08 3.65 10.37
CA THR A 31 9.01 4.30 9.44
C THR A 31 9.55 3.31 8.40
N HIS A 32 10.11 3.83 7.31
CA HIS A 32 10.77 2.97 6.32
C HIS A 32 11.98 2.22 6.89
N GLU A 33 12.60 2.73 7.95
CA GLU A 33 13.71 2.09 8.66
C GLU A 33 13.20 0.90 9.46
N ASP A 34 12.13 1.08 10.25
CA ASP A 34 11.51 -0.01 11.02
C ASP A 34 11.02 -1.14 10.09
N ILE A 35 10.39 -0.78 8.97
CA ILE A 35 9.90 -1.75 7.99
C ILE A 35 11.07 -2.49 7.31
N ALA A 36 12.16 -1.79 7.01
CA ALA A 36 13.34 -2.39 6.41
C ALA A 36 13.97 -3.41 7.36
N GLU A 37 14.11 -3.07 8.64
CA GLU A 37 14.60 -3.97 9.67
C GLU A 37 13.66 -5.17 9.86
N LEU A 38 12.36 -4.93 10.05
CA LEU A 38 11.35 -5.97 10.27
C LEU A 38 11.29 -6.98 9.13
N MET A 39 11.46 -6.52 7.88
CA MET A 39 11.38 -7.38 6.69
C MET A 39 12.75 -7.92 6.23
N GLY A 40 13.86 -7.53 6.87
CA GLY A 40 15.21 -7.87 6.42
C GLY A 40 15.53 -7.34 5.02
N LYS A 41 15.10 -6.11 4.72
CA LYS A 41 15.26 -5.45 3.42
C LYS A 41 15.90 -4.07 3.57
N SER A 42 16.09 -3.36 2.46
CA SER A 42 16.61 -1.99 2.49
C SER A 42 15.50 -0.95 2.69
N VAL A 43 15.84 0.22 3.21
CA VAL A 43 14.93 1.38 3.27
C VAL A 43 14.38 1.73 1.88
N SER A 44 15.24 1.68 0.85
CA SER A 44 14.84 1.91 -0.54
C SER A 44 13.82 0.89 -1.04
N PHE A 45 13.86 -0.36 -0.56
CA PHE A 45 12.84 -1.35 -0.85
C PHE A 45 11.48 -0.90 -0.32
N SER A 46 11.39 -0.51 0.96
CA SER A 46 10.15 0.00 1.57
C SER A 46 9.58 1.20 0.82
N LYS A 47 10.42 2.21 0.54
CA LYS A 47 10.04 3.41 -0.25
C LYS A 47 9.50 3.05 -1.64
N SER A 48 10.20 2.17 -2.35
CA SER A 48 9.80 1.76 -3.71
C SER A 48 8.51 0.93 -3.72
N GLN A 49 8.30 0.11 -2.69
CA GLN A 49 7.08 -0.66 -2.50
C GLN A 49 5.88 0.24 -2.24
N LEU A 50 6.03 1.22 -1.34
CA LEU A 50 4.96 2.18 -1.01
C LEU A 50 4.59 3.03 -2.24
N SER A 51 5.58 3.60 -2.93
CA SER A 51 5.36 4.42 -4.13
C SER A 51 4.61 3.66 -5.23
N ARG A 52 5.03 2.42 -5.54
CA ARG A 52 4.36 1.58 -6.54
C ARG A 52 2.95 1.17 -6.08
N ALA A 53 2.78 0.85 -4.80
CA ALA A 53 1.47 0.46 -4.27
C ALA A 53 0.47 1.62 -4.36
N HIS A 54 0.85 2.82 -3.93
CA HIS A 54 0.01 4.02 -4.04
C HIS A 54 -0.33 4.38 -5.48
N ALA A 55 0.62 4.25 -6.42
CA ALA A 55 0.35 4.48 -7.83
C ALA A 55 -0.73 3.52 -8.39
N ARG A 56 -0.67 2.24 -7.99
CA ARG A 56 -1.68 1.23 -8.37
C ARG A 56 -3.03 1.50 -7.72
N LEU A 57 -3.05 1.80 -6.42
CA LEU A 57 -4.27 2.13 -5.70
C LEU A 57 -4.98 3.35 -6.30
N ARG A 58 -4.24 4.41 -6.62
CA ARG A 58 -4.81 5.59 -7.31
C ARG A 58 -5.39 5.25 -8.68
N LYS A 59 -4.72 4.38 -9.44
CA LYS A 59 -5.23 3.94 -10.74
C LYS A 59 -6.57 3.22 -10.58
N TRP A 60 -6.64 2.24 -9.69
CA TRP A 60 -7.86 1.44 -9.51
C TRP A 60 -9.02 2.24 -8.91
N LEU A 61 -8.75 3.11 -7.92
CA LEU A 61 -9.76 3.99 -7.36
C LEU A 61 -10.24 5.04 -8.37
N GLY A 62 -9.37 5.50 -9.27
CA GLY A 62 -9.74 6.38 -10.37
C GLY A 62 -10.53 5.68 -11.48
N GLU A 63 -10.29 4.39 -11.71
CA GLU A 63 -11.05 3.56 -12.65
C GLU A 63 -12.45 3.21 -12.09
N GLU A 64 -12.59 2.95 -10.79
CA GLU A 64 -13.88 2.66 -10.15
C GLU A 64 -14.77 3.90 -9.94
N ALA A 65 -14.18 5.10 -9.87
CA ALA A 65 -14.95 6.36 -9.76
C ALA A 65 -15.54 6.86 -11.09
N VAL A 66 -15.24 6.19 -12.22
CA VAL A 66 -15.64 6.59 -13.59
C VAL A 66 -16.71 5.67 -14.20
N CYS A 67 -17.27 4.74 -13.42
CA CYS A 67 -18.47 3.98 -13.78
C CYS A 67 -19.71 4.51 -13.04
#